data_AF-A0A9P7N201-F1
#
_entry.id   AF-A0A9P7N201-F1
#
_cell.length_a   1.000
_cell.length_b   1.000
_cell.length_c   1.000
_cell.angle_alpha   90.00
_cell.angle_beta   90.00
_cell.angle_gamma   90.00
#
_symmetry.space_group_name_H-M   'P 1'
#
loop_
_entity.id
_entity.type
_entity.pdbx_description
1 polymer ?
#
loop_
_entity_poly.entity_id
_entity_poly.type
_entity_poly.pdbx_seq_one_letter_code
_entity_poly.pdbx_strand_id
1 'polypeptide(L)'
;MEDVVAVNVGAGRPYREALAARYQASPRFRRMLYKQSLFWSIPALVLAAGLTVVAVHPEMPATGAYGICWAAPFLWCAIWGAITVRWCKEAMARERLEWEADNGTVETGMAENGLMGNGTVEDGTADKPMPPPPPPPRPETRVEIKGEGDGERDVERV
;
A
#
# COMPACT_ATOMS: atom_id res chain seq x y z
N MET A 1 0.80 8.47 -9.15
CA MET A 1 0.21 7.13 -9.42
C MET A 1 -1.30 7.19 -9.30
N GLU A 2 -1.84 7.50 -8.11
CA GLU A 2 -3.28 7.65 -7.87
C GLU A 2 -4.00 8.47 -8.95
N ASP A 3 -3.53 9.70 -9.20
CA ASP A 3 -4.15 10.62 -10.15
C ASP A 3 -4.05 10.13 -11.61
N VAL A 4 -2.89 9.58 -11.98
CA VAL A 4 -2.66 9.00 -13.31
C VAL A 4 -3.62 7.85 -13.58
N VAL A 5 -3.86 6.98 -12.61
CA VAL A 5 -4.78 5.84 -12.77
C VAL A 5 -6.23 6.30 -12.75
N ALA A 6 -6.58 7.24 -11.88
CA ALA A 6 -7.93 7.80 -11.80
C ALA A 6 -8.36 8.46 -13.12
N VAL A 7 -7.44 9.16 -13.79
CA VAL A 7 -7.72 9.91 -15.03
C VAL A 7 -7.48 9.06 -16.28
N ASN A 8 -6.27 8.50 -16.46
CA ASN A 8 -5.89 7.85 -17.72
C ASN A 8 -6.49 6.46 -17.90
N VAL A 9 -6.85 5.79 -16.80
CA VAL A 9 -7.52 4.48 -16.82
C VAL A 9 -9.02 4.60 -16.49
N GLY A 10 -9.49 5.83 -16.25
CA GLY A 10 -10.90 6.10 -15.95
C GLY A 10 -11.41 5.55 -14.61
N ALA A 11 -10.50 5.20 -13.69
CA ALA A 11 -10.86 4.57 -12.41
C ALA A 11 -11.56 5.53 -11.43
N GLY A 12 -11.44 6.85 -11.66
CA GLY A 12 -12.22 7.88 -10.97
C GLY A 12 -11.99 8.00 -9.45
N ARG A 13 -12.93 8.68 -8.78
CA ARG A 13 -12.94 8.91 -7.32
C ARG A 13 -12.95 7.64 -6.47
N PRO A 14 -13.71 6.57 -6.82
CA PRO A 14 -13.73 5.35 -6.02
C PRO A 14 -12.34 4.70 -5.87
N TYR A 15 -11.51 4.75 -6.92
CA TYR A 15 -10.15 4.22 -6.87
C TYR A 15 -9.27 4.99 -5.88
N ARG A 16 -9.42 6.31 -5.83
CA ARG A 16 -8.66 7.20 -4.93
C ARG A 16 -8.95 6.90 -3.48
N GLU A 17 -10.24 6.81 -3.15
CA GLU A 17 -10.72 6.54 -1.78
C GLU A 17 -10.33 5.13 -1.33
N ALA A 18 -10.45 4.13 -2.20
CA ALA A 18 -10.02 2.77 -1.93
C ALA A 18 -8.50 2.67 -1.70
N LEU A 19 -7.71 3.35 -2.53
CA LEU A 19 -6.25 3.37 -2.38
C LEU A 19 -5.83 4.10 -1.10
N ALA A 20 -6.49 5.21 -0.75
CA ALA A 20 -6.23 5.96 0.47
C ALA A 20 -6.59 5.14 1.72
N ALA A 21 -7.75 4.47 1.73
CA ALA A 21 -8.15 3.58 2.82
C ALA A 21 -7.13 2.46 3.04
N ARG A 22 -6.64 1.86 1.96
CA ARG A 22 -5.64 0.80 2.00
C ARG A 22 -4.27 1.29 2.46
N TYR A 23 -3.88 2.49 2.03
CA TYR A 23 -2.65 3.16 2.47
C TYR A 23 -2.66 3.44 3.98
N GLN A 24 -3.79 3.88 4.53
CA GLN A 24 -3.91 4.11 5.97
C GLN A 24 -3.98 2.80 6.76
N ALA A 25 -4.66 1.78 6.25
CA ALA A 25 -4.84 0.51 6.94
C ALA A 25 -3.57 -0.36 7.03
N SER A 26 -2.71 -0.37 6.00
CA SER A 26 -1.53 -1.26 5.95
C SER A 26 -0.21 -0.48 5.94
N PRO A 27 0.54 -0.45 7.07
CA PRO A 27 1.91 0.05 7.10
C PRO A 27 2.86 -0.68 6.15
N ARG A 28 2.58 -1.96 5.86
CA ARG A 28 3.36 -2.79 4.91
C ARG A 28 3.17 -2.31 3.48
N PHE A 29 1.93 -2.03 3.09
CA PHE A 29 1.61 -1.46 1.78
C PHE A 29 2.32 -0.12 1.55
N ARG A 30 2.35 0.77 2.55
CA ARG A 30 3.11 2.04 2.49
C ARG A 30 4.60 1.82 2.25
N ARG A 31 5.20 0.86 2.96
CA ARG A 31 6.61 0.52 2.81
C ARG A 31 6.93 -0.08 1.44
N MET A 32 6.03 -0.89 0.90
CA MET A 32 6.13 -1.43 -0.46
C MET A 32 6.14 -0.29 -1.49
N LEU A 33 5.19 0.64 -1.40
CA LEU A 33 5.14 1.81 -2.30
C LEU A 33 6.40 2.66 -2.19
N TYR A 34 6.91 2.91 -0.98
CA TYR A 34 8.15 3.69 -0.80
C TYR A 34 9.38 3.02 -1.43
N LYS A 35 9.56 1.71 -1.20
CA LYS A 35 10.65 0.94 -1.84
C LYS A 35 10.53 0.98 -3.36
N GLN A 36 9.31 0.88 -3.86
CA GLN A 36 9.02 0.96 -5.29
C GLN A 36 9.38 2.34 -5.87
N SER A 37 9.03 3.42 -5.16
CA SER A 37 9.42 4.77 -5.56
C SER A 37 10.94 4.95 -5.61
N LEU A 38 11.67 4.51 -4.58
CA LEU A 38 13.13 4.59 -4.58
C LEU A 38 13.77 3.75 -5.68
N PHE A 39 13.27 2.54 -5.90
CA PHE A 39 13.73 1.64 -6.95
C PHE A 39 13.58 2.23 -8.36
N TRP A 40 12.55 3.05 -8.57
CA TRP A 40 12.37 3.78 -9.83
C TRP A 40 13.21 5.05 -9.91
N SER A 41 13.23 5.86 -8.85
CA SER A 41 13.86 7.18 -8.88
C SER A 41 15.39 7.12 -8.97
N ILE A 42 16.06 6.25 -8.21
CA ILE A 42 17.53 6.22 -8.18
C ILE A 42 18.11 5.89 -9.56
N PRO A 43 17.69 4.80 -10.23
CA PRO A 43 18.29 4.46 -11.50
C PRO A 43 17.77 5.35 -12.65
N ALA A 44 16.55 5.92 -12.53
CA ALA A 44 16.08 6.94 -13.47
C ALA A 44 16.98 8.19 -13.44
N LEU A 45 17.46 8.61 -12.27
CA LEU A 45 18.43 9.70 -12.15
C LEU A 45 19.77 9.35 -12.80
N VAL A 46 20.26 8.12 -12.63
CA VAL A 46 21.49 7.64 -13.28
C VAL A 46 21.33 7.63 -14.81
N LEU A 47 20.20 7.13 -15.30
CA LEU A 47 19.89 7.12 -16.73
C LEU A 47 19.76 8.54 -17.29
N ALA A 48 19.10 9.45 -16.57
CA ALA A 48 18.98 10.85 -16.97
C ALA A 48 20.36 11.52 -17.07
N ALA A 49 21.23 11.33 -16.07
CA ALA A 49 22.59 11.85 -16.10
C ALA A 49 23.39 11.30 -17.30
N GLY A 50 23.31 9.99 -17.56
CA GLY A 50 23.95 9.36 -18.71
C GLY A 50 23.46 9.93 -20.04
N LEU A 51 22.13 10.08 -20.21
CA LEU A 51 21.55 10.68 -21.41
C LEU A 51 21.93 12.15 -21.58
N THR A 52 22.04 12.92 -20.49
CA THR A 52 22.52 14.31 -20.57
C THR A 52 23.94 14.37 -21.07
N VAL A 53 24.85 13.52 -20.57
CA VAL A 53 26.25 13.46 -21.04
C VAL A 53 26.30 13.15 -22.54
N VAL A 54 25.51 12.18 -23.00
CA VAL A 54 25.39 11.82 -24.42
C VAL A 54 24.85 12.99 -25.25
N ALA A 55 23.82 13.68 -24.76
CA ALA A 55 23.16 14.76 -25.49
C ALA A 55 24.02 16.01 -25.65
N VAL A 56 24.91 16.31 -24.70
CA VAL A 56 25.79 17.49 -24.76
C VAL A 56 27.16 17.20 -25.36
N HIS A 57 27.43 15.95 -25.75
CA HIS A 57 28.73 15.55 -26.27
C HIS A 57 28.96 16.13 -27.68
N PRO A 58 30.00 16.97 -27.88
CA PRO A 58 30.17 17.75 -29.11
C PRO A 58 30.49 16.91 -30.35
N GLU A 59 31.06 15.72 -30.19
CA GLU A 59 31.46 14.83 -31.29
C GLU A 59 30.31 13.93 -31.81
N MET A 60 29.12 14.00 -31.21
CA MET A 60 28.05 13.06 -31.52
C MET A 60 27.12 13.58 -32.64
N PRO A 61 26.87 12.80 -33.71
CA PRO A 61 25.93 13.20 -34.75
C PRO A 61 24.50 13.27 -34.18
N ALA A 62 23.77 14.35 -34.49
CA ALA A 62 22.44 14.64 -33.94
C ALA A 62 21.44 13.48 -34.12
N THR A 63 21.49 12.77 -35.24
CA THR A 63 20.63 11.61 -35.51
C THR A 63 20.90 10.45 -34.55
N GLY A 64 22.17 10.20 -34.21
CA GLY A 64 22.57 9.15 -33.27
C GLY A 64 22.16 9.47 -31.84
N ALA A 65 22.43 10.72 -31.41
CA ALA A 65 22.03 11.21 -30.10
C ALA A 65 20.50 11.14 -29.92
N TYR A 66 19.73 11.58 -30.94
CA TYR A 66 18.28 11.51 -30.92
C TYR A 66 17.76 10.08 -30.77
N GLY A 67 18.29 9.14 -31.57
CA GLY A 67 17.87 7.74 -31.51
C GLY A 67 18.11 7.11 -30.14
N ILE A 68 19.28 7.35 -29.54
CA ILE A 68 19.65 6.79 -28.23
C ILE A 68 18.80 7.42 -27.11
N CYS A 69 18.67 8.75 -27.10
CA CYS A 69 17.88 9.47 -26.11
C CYS A 69 16.39 9.10 -26.17
N TRP A 70 15.89 8.69 -27.34
CA TRP A 70 14.51 8.25 -27.49
C TRP A 70 14.32 6.77 -27.14
N ALA A 71 15.18 5.87 -27.60
CA ALA A 71 15.03 4.44 -27.38
C ALA A 71 15.32 4.01 -25.93
N ALA A 72 16.33 4.63 -25.29
CA ALA A 72 16.77 4.23 -23.95
C ALA A 72 15.66 4.35 -22.89
N PRO A 73 14.85 5.43 -22.81
CA PRO A 73 13.72 5.51 -21.88
C PRO A 73 12.67 4.42 -22.07
N PHE A 74 12.34 4.04 -23.32
CA PHE A 74 11.33 3.00 -23.56
C PHE A 74 11.83 1.61 -23.17
N LEU A 75 13.06 1.27 -23.55
CA LEU A 75 13.66 -0.01 -23.18
C LEU A 75 13.81 -0.12 -21.66
N TRP A 76 14.26 0.97 -21.03
CA TRP A 76 14.31 1.09 -19.58
C TRP A 76 12.94 0.85 -18.93
N CYS A 77 11.91 1.59 -19.36
CA CYS A 77 10.55 1.47 -18.83
C CYS A 77 9.97 0.06 -19.03
N ALA A 78 10.23 -0.58 -20.16
CA ALA A 78 9.73 -1.93 -20.44
C ALA A 78 10.35 -2.97 -19.48
N ILE A 79 11.67 -2.95 -19.30
CA ILE A 79 12.35 -3.91 -18.44
C ILE A 79 12.01 -3.65 -16.97
N TRP A 80 12.09 -2.39 -16.50
CA TRP A 80 11.83 -2.07 -15.10
C TRP A 80 10.35 -2.18 -14.74
N GLY A 81 9.47 -1.89 -15.70
CA GLY A 81 8.03 -2.15 -15.61
C GLY A 81 7.75 -3.64 -15.39
N ALA A 82 8.33 -4.52 -16.19
CA ALA A 82 8.14 -5.96 -16.05
C ALA A 82 8.63 -6.48 -14.69
N ILE A 83 9.81 -6.04 -14.23
CA ILE A 83 10.36 -6.39 -12.91
C ILE A 83 9.42 -5.93 -11.80
N THR A 84 8.95 -4.68 -11.88
CA THR A 84 8.03 -4.08 -10.91
C THR A 84 6.72 -4.86 -10.79
N VAL A 85 6.12 -5.24 -11.92
CA VAL A 85 4.87 -6.01 -11.94
C VAL A 85 5.05 -7.34 -11.20
N ARG A 86 6.15 -8.05 -11.46
CA ARG A 86 6.44 -9.32 -10.78
C ARG A 86 6.61 -9.12 -9.27
N TRP A 87 7.39 -8.12 -8.88
CA TRP A 87 7.65 -7.83 -7.46
C TRP A 87 6.36 -7.43 -6.72
N CYS A 88 5.54 -6.56 -7.30
CA CYS A 88 4.25 -6.19 -6.72
C CYS A 88 3.34 -7.41 -6.54
N LYS A 89 3.26 -8.31 -7.53
CA LYS A 89 2.45 -9.54 -7.42
C LYS A 89 2.92 -10.42 -6.27
N GLU A 90 4.23 -10.63 -6.14
CA GLU A 90 4.79 -11.41 -5.04
C GLU A 90 4.58 -10.75 -3.67
N ALA A 91 4.73 -9.43 -3.57
CA ALA A 91 4.53 -8.70 -2.33
C ALA A 91 3.07 -8.75 -1.86
N MET A 92 2.11 -8.62 -2.78
CA MET A 92 0.68 -8.75 -2.47
C MET A 92 0.30 -10.21 -2.13
N ALA A 93 0.92 -11.20 -2.77
CA ALA A 93 0.72 -12.60 -2.43
C ALA A 93 1.23 -12.92 -1.02
N ARG A 94 2.39 -12.38 -0.63
CA ARG A 94 2.92 -12.49 0.73
C ARG A 94 2.01 -11.82 1.76
N GLU A 95 1.53 -10.61 1.47
CA GLU A 95 0.56 -9.92 2.34
C GLU A 95 -0.70 -10.77 2.56
N ARG A 96 -1.22 -11.43 1.51
CA ARG A 96 -2.38 -12.32 1.62
C ARG A 96 -2.11 -13.57 2.46
N LEU A 97 -1.00 -14.27 2.21
CA LEU A 97 -0.64 -15.49 2.94
C LEU A 97 -0.45 -15.22 4.43
N GLU A 98 0.18 -14.09 4.79
CA GLU A 98 0.34 -13.68 6.18
C GLU A 98 -1.00 -13.35 6.85
N TRP A 99 -1.93 -12.75 6.11
CA TRP A 99 -3.27 -12.42 6.61
C TRP A 99 -4.14 -13.67 6.84
N GLU A 100 -4.00 -14.68 5.98
CA GLU A 100 -4.64 -15.99 6.14
C GLU A 100 -4.05 -16.77 7.33
N ALA A 101 -2.74 -16.67 7.57
CA ALA A 101 -2.09 -17.30 8.72
C ALA A 101 -2.50 -16.64 10.06
N ASP A 102 -2.60 -15.30 10.10
CA ASP A 102 -3.00 -14.56 11.31
C ASP A 102 -4.48 -14.79 11.64
N ASN A 103 -5.35 -14.94 10.64
CA ASN A 103 -6.77 -15.23 10.87
C ASN A 103 -7.06 -16.73 11.10
N GLY A 104 -6.32 -17.65 10.48
CA GLY A 104 -6.47 -19.09 10.71
C GLY A 104 -6.01 -19.52 12.11
N THR A 105 -5.06 -18.81 12.70
CA THR A 105 -4.65 -19.03 14.11
C THR A 105 -5.69 -18.50 15.10
N VAL A 106 -6.42 -17.43 14.75
CA VAL A 106 -7.55 -16.92 15.55
C VAL A 106 -8.74 -17.90 15.53
N GLU A 107 -9.06 -18.51 14.39
CA GLU A 107 -10.11 -19.56 14.34
C GLU A 107 -9.72 -20.82 15.13
N THR A 108 -8.44 -21.21 15.08
CA THR A 108 -7.94 -22.36 15.85
C THR A 108 -7.98 -22.09 17.36
N GLY A 109 -7.67 -20.87 17.81
CA GLY A 109 -7.77 -20.45 19.22
C GLY A 109 -9.21 -20.26 19.73
N MET A 110 -10.17 -19.96 18.83
CA MET A 110 -11.59 -19.95 19.18
C MET A 110 -12.22 -21.35 19.18
N ALA A 111 -11.74 -22.26 18.33
CA ALA A 111 -12.18 -23.65 18.29
C ALA A 111 -11.73 -24.46 19.52
N GLU A 112 -10.59 -24.11 20.16
CA GLU A 112 -10.14 -24.76 21.40
C GLU A 112 -11.07 -24.49 22.59
N ASN A 113 -11.89 -23.43 22.55
CA ASN A 113 -12.83 -23.04 23.61
C ASN A 113 -14.32 -23.33 23.30
N GLY A 114 -14.64 -24.06 22.24
CA GLY A 114 -16.03 -24.28 21.83
C GLY A 114 -16.26 -25.61 21.10
N LEU A 115 -16.72 -26.60 21.86
CA LEU A 115 -17.50 -27.79 21.49
C LEU A 115 -17.64 -28.13 19.98
N MET A 116 -17.11 -29.31 19.59
CA MET A 116 -17.31 -30.07 18.35
C MET A 116 -18.58 -29.73 17.53
N GLY A 117 -18.37 -29.31 16.27
CA GLY A 117 -19.41 -29.20 15.24
C GLY A 117 -18.89 -29.64 13.88
N ASN A 118 -19.40 -30.77 13.40
CA ASN A 118 -19.11 -31.41 12.11
C ASN A 118 -19.50 -30.52 10.91
N GLY A 119 -18.61 -30.32 9.92
CA GLY A 119 -18.96 -29.59 8.69
C GLY A 119 -17.81 -29.44 7.69
N THR A 120 -17.78 -30.38 6.72
CA THR A 120 -17.26 -30.28 5.34
C THR A 120 -16.13 -29.29 5.03
N VAL A 121 -14.96 -29.87 4.72
CA VAL A 121 -13.88 -29.21 3.96
C VAL A 121 -14.39 -28.97 2.54
N GLU A 122 -14.80 -27.74 2.23
CA GLU A 122 -14.97 -27.30 0.85
C GLU A 122 -13.63 -26.82 0.30
N ASP A 123 -13.02 -27.70 -0.51
CA ASP A 123 -12.02 -27.36 -1.51
C ASP A 123 -12.64 -26.40 -2.54
N GLY A 124 -12.03 -25.22 -2.69
CA GLY A 124 -12.62 -24.11 -3.42
C GLY A 124 -11.57 -23.12 -3.90
N THR A 125 -10.95 -23.46 -5.03
CA THR A 125 -10.03 -22.64 -5.81
C THR A 125 -10.62 -21.28 -6.17
N ALA A 126 -9.81 -20.23 -6.01
CA ALA A 126 -9.88 -18.91 -6.66
C ALA A 126 -11.10 -17.99 -6.40
N ASP A 127 -10.76 -16.72 -6.12
CA ASP A 127 -11.62 -15.53 -6.16
C ASP A 127 -12.53 -15.23 -4.95
N LYS A 128 -11.97 -15.24 -3.73
CA LYS A 128 -12.57 -14.45 -2.64
C LYS A 128 -12.06 -13.00 -2.71
N PRO A 129 -12.97 -11.99 -2.83
CA PRO A 129 -12.61 -10.59 -2.72
C PRO A 129 -11.78 -10.40 -1.46
N MET A 130 -10.74 -9.57 -1.54
CA MET A 130 -9.98 -9.29 -0.34
C MET A 130 -10.94 -8.76 0.74
N PRO A 131 -10.95 -9.35 1.94
CA PRO A 131 -11.74 -8.85 3.04
C PRO A 131 -11.42 -7.38 3.29
N PRO A 132 -12.42 -6.59 3.70
CA PRO A 132 -12.24 -5.17 3.89
C PRO A 132 -11.07 -4.93 4.87
N PRO A 133 -10.24 -3.92 4.63
CA PRO A 133 -9.21 -3.55 5.59
C PRO A 133 -9.87 -3.36 6.97
N PRO A 134 -9.16 -3.67 8.07
CA PRO A 134 -9.71 -3.45 9.40
C PRO A 134 -10.20 -2.00 9.50
N PRO A 135 -11.36 -1.76 10.14
CA PRO A 135 -11.85 -0.40 10.33
C PRO A 135 -10.74 0.43 10.98
N PRO A 136 -10.62 1.74 10.63
CA PRO A 136 -9.65 2.60 11.28
C PRO A 136 -9.77 2.42 12.80
N PRO A 137 -8.65 2.43 13.55
CA PRO A 137 -8.74 2.35 15.00
C PRO A 137 -9.77 3.39 15.43
N ARG A 138 -10.82 2.92 16.14
CA ARG A 138 -11.85 3.81 16.66
C ARG A 138 -11.13 4.99 17.31
N PRO A 139 -11.51 6.25 17.01
CA PRO A 139 -10.93 7.38 17.74
C PRO A 139 -11.07 6.99 19.20
N GLU A 140 -9.93 6.90 19.90
CA GLU A 140 -9.92 6.49 21.30
C GLU A 140 -11.00 7.32 21.96
N THR A 141 -12.06 6.65 22.42
CA THR A 141 -13.09 7.29 23.23
C THR A 141 -12.31 7.99 24.31
N ARG A 142 -12.22 9.32 24.20
CA ARG A 142 -11.67 10.18 25.23
C ARG A 142 -12.38 9.74 26.49
N VAL A 143 -11.68 9.01 27.33
CA VAL A 143 -12.19 8.61 28.64
C VAL A 143 -12.43 9.95 29.32
N GLU A 144 -13.70 10.34 29.37
CA GLU A 144 -14.13 11.50 30.13
C GLU A 144 -13.96 11.07 31.59
N ILE A 145 -12.75 11.25 32.11
CA ILE A 145 -12.48 11.10 33.53
C ILE A 145 -13.32 12.18 34.20
N LYS A 146 -14.50 11.78 34.68
CA LYS A 146 -15.31 12.59 35.59
C LYS A 146 -14.49 12.75 36.86
N GLY A 147 -13.73 13.84 36.91
CA GLY A 147 -12.95 14.25 38.06
C GLY A 147 -13.85 14.43 39.27
N GLU A 148 -13.61 13.59 40.26
CA GLU A 148 -13.96 13.79 41.66
C GLU A 148 -13.31 15.08 42.17
N GLY A 149 -14.06 15.89 42.91
CA GLY A 149 -13.61 17.05 43.67
C GLY A 149 -14.81 17.95 43.96
N ASP A 150 -15.04 18.47 45.14
CA ASP A 150 -14.41 18.37 46.46
C ASP A 150 -15.46 18.94 47.42
N GLY A 151 -15.41 18.54 48.68
CA GLY A 151 -16.33 18.99 49.70
C GLY A 151 -16.16 20.47 50.08
N GLU A 152 -17.14 20.90 50.87
CA GLU A 152 -17.09 22.01 51.82
C GLU A 152 -17.16 23.46 51.28
N ARG A 153 -18.28 24.13 51.57
CA ARG A 153 -18.33 25.10 52.68
C ARG A 153 -19.77 25.51 52.99
N ASP A 154 -20.10 25.36 54.27
CA ASP A 154 -21.26 25.85 54.99
C ASP A 154 -21.44 27.39 54.93
N VAL A 155 -22.62 27.82 55.41
CA VAL A 155 -22.87 28.89 56.40
C VAL A 155 -23.92 29.96 55.97
N GLU A 156 -25.00 30.03 56.78
CA GLU A 156 -25.98 31.12 57.08
C GLU A 156 -26.94 31.63 55.99
N ARG A 157 -28.28 31.47 56.11
CA ARG A 157 -29.24 32.18 57.02
C ARG A 157 -28.95 33.68 57.17
N VAL A 158 -29.73 34.53 56.47
CA VAL A 158 -30.72 35.50 57.01
C VAL A 158 -31.71 35.81 55.89
#